data_AF-A0A3M1KY94-F1
#
_entry.id   AF-A0A3M1KY94-F1
#
_cell.length_a   1.000
_cell.length_b   1.000
_cell.length_c   1.000
_cell.angle_alpha   90.00
_cell.angle_beta   90.00
_cell.angle_gamma   90.00
#
_symmetry.space_group_name_H-M   'P 1'
#
loop_
_entity.id
_entity.type
_entity.pdbx_description
1 polymer ?
#
loop_
_entity_poly.entity_id
_entity_poly.type
_entity_poly.pdbx_seq_one_letter_code
_entity_poly.pdbx_strand_id
1 'polypeptide(L)'
;MAPMAATWCLYGVSRRRRHKRSLAIREAARRAGLTQPSSLHPVIDRGRCIGCAACAEACPEAGVLGIIGGKAELIGPTHCIGHGACAKACPTGAITLVFGTAERGVDIPHVGPDFQTNVEGIFIAGELGGMGLIRNAIEQGRLAVDSIAQRRAPAGSELLDLVIVGAGPAGFAASLAALEKGLRFVTVEQETLGGTVAHYPRGKIVMTAPAVLPIVGEVPFRETTKETLLEFWYDAQKKSGVEINTGER
;
A
#
# COMPACT_ATOMS: atom_id res chain seq x y z
N MET A 1 19.02 44.79 23.52
CA MET A 1 19.49 43.52 24.12
C MET A 1 18.38 42.73 24.86
N ALA A 2 17.52 43.37 25.65
CA ALA A 2 16.38 42.73 26.33
C ALA A 2 15.43 41.86 25.45
N PRO A 3 15.01 42.28 24.23
CA PRO A 3 14.08 41.48 23.42
C PRO A 3 14.70 40.17 22.90
N MET A 4 16.02 40.13 22.65
CA MET A 4 16.72 38.90 22.25
C MET A 4 16.86 37.90 23.40
N ALA A 5 17.09 38.37 24.62
CA ALA A 5 17.15 37.50 25.79
C ALA A 5 15.78 36.86 26.08
N ALA A 6 14.69 37.63 25.92
CA ALA A 6 13.33 37.14 26.08
C ALA A 6 12.95 36.09 25.01
N THR A 7 13.24 36.34 23.73
CA THR A 7 12.98 35.36 22.66
C THR A 7 13.81 34.09 22.83
N TRP A 8 15.07 34.21 23.24
CA TRP A 8 15.92 33.05 23.52
C TRP A 8 15.43 32.23 24.71
N CYS A 9 14.97 32.89 25.79
CA CYS A 9 14.35 32.23 26.93
C CYS A 9 13.06 31.49 26.52
N LEU A 10 12.16 32.14 25.78
CA LEU A 10 10.92 31.53 25.28
C LEU A 10 11.20 30.34 24.37
N TYR A 11 12.15 30.48 23.45
CA TYR A 11 12.62 29.40 22.58
C TYR A 11 13.17 28.22 23.40
N GLY A 12 14.01 28.49 24.40
CA GLY A 12 14.57 27.48 25.30
C GLY A 12 13.49 26.73 26.09
N VAL A 13 12.50 27.44 26.63
CA VAL A 13 11.35 26.84 27.33
C VAL A 13 10.53 25.97 26.37
N SER A 14 10.19 26.48 25.18
CA SER A 14 9.45 25.74 24.15
C SER A 14 10.21 24.47 23.74
N ARG A 15 11.52 24.56 23.52
CA ARG A 15 12.36 23.42 23.18
C ARG A 15 12.38 22.37 24.28
N ARG A 16 12.51 22.78 25.55
CA ARG A 16 12.45 21.86 26.71
C ARG A 16 11.09 21.19 26.82
N ARG A 17 9.99 21.91 26.59
CA ARG A 17 8.63 21.35 26.62
C ARG A 17 8.43 20.31 25.51
N ARG A 18 8.80 20.64 24.26
CA ARG A 18 8.74 19.70 23.13
C ARG A 18 9.55 18.44 23.40
N HIS A 19 10.78 18.60 23.88
CA HIS A 19 11.65 17.48 24.26
C HIS A 19 11.01 16.56 25.31
N LYS A 20 10.50 17.13 26.41
CA LYS A 20 9.82 16.35 27.46
C LYS A 20 8.59 15.61 26.93
N ARG A 21 7.78 16.25 26.07
CA ARG A 21 6.62 15.61 25.44
C ARG A 21 7.04 14.43 24.55
N SER A 22 8.04 14.64 23.69
CA SER A 22 8.54 13.58 22.80
C SER A 22 9.13 12.40 23.57
N LEU A 23 9.86 12.67 24.65
CA LEU A 23 10.36 11.62 25.54
C LEU A 23 9.23 10.82 26.19
N ALA A 24 8.21 11.50 26.73
CA ALA A 24 7.09 10.84 27.40
C ALA A 24 6.34 9.89 26.46
N ILE A 25 6.10 10.30 25.20
CA ILE A 25 5.47 9.46 24.18
C ILE A 25 6.36 8.25 23.86
N ARG A 26 7.66 8.46 23.64
CA ARG A 26 8.61 7.38 23.34
C ARG A 26 8.69 6.35 24.47
N GLU A 27 8.70 6.81 25.71
CA GLU A 27 8.71 5.94 26.88
C GLU A 27 7.40 5.18 27.07
N ALA A 28 6.26 5.82 26.80
CA ALA A 28 4.96 5.15 26.83
C ALA A 28 4.87 4.05 25.76
N ALA A 29 5.28 4.35 24.52
CA ALA A 29 5.36 3.37 23.43
C ALA A 29 6.29 2.20 23.80
N ARG A 30 7.46 2.49 24.39
CA ARG A 30 8.39 1.46 24.87
C ARG A 30 7.80 0.58 25.96
N ARG A 31 7.12 1.15 26.96
CA ARG A 31 6.46 0.38 28.03
C ARG A 31 5.34 -0.52 27.50
N ALA A 32 4.65 -0.08 26.45
CA ALA A 32 3.59 -0.84 25.80
C ALA A 32 4.11 -1.86 24.76
N GLY A 33 5.42 -1.97 24.54
CA GLY A 33 5.99 -2.84 23.49
C GLY A 33 5.72 -2.35 22.06
N LEU A 34 5.24 -1.12 21.90
CA LEU A 34 4.88 -0.50 20.62
C LEU A 34 6.08 0.23 19.97
N THR A 35 7.22 -0.47 19.86
CA THR A 35 8.50 0.14 19.45
C THR A 35 8.83 -0.05 17.97
N GLN A 36 8.06 -0.86 17.25
CA GLN A 36 8.34 -1.19 15.86
C GLN A 36 7.19 -0.74 14.95
N PRO A 37 7.50 -0.10 13.82
CA PRO A 37 6.51 0.28 12.81
C PRO A 37 5.98 -0.96 12.09
N SER A 38 4.75 -0.87 11.56
CA SER A 38 4.06 -1.98 10.89
C SER A 38 4.44 -2.15 9.41
N SER A 39 4.97 -1.10 8.76
CA SER A 39 5.20 -1.07 7.31
C SER A 39 6.29 -0.05 6.94
N LEU A 40 6.11 0.69 5.84
CA LEU A 40 6.96 1.78 5.40
C LEU A 40 7.10 2.83 6.51
N HIS A 41 8.33 3.18 6.86
CA HIS A 41 8.59 4.14 7.93
C HIS A 41 9.91 4.90 7.69
N PRO A 42 10.11 6.05 8.36
CA PRO A 42 11.34 6.83 8.19
C PRO A 42 12.47 6.32 9.08
N VAL A 43 13.65 6.14 8.50
CA VAL A 43 14.93 6.04 9.22
C VAL A 43 15.61 7.40 9.15
N ILE A 44 16.05 7.90 10.31
CA ILE A 44 16.58 9.26 10.46
C ILE A 44 18.09 9.20 10.67
N ASP A 45 18.85 9.80 9.74
CA ASP A 45 20.27 10.07 9.90
C ASP A 45 20.46 11.24 10.89
N ARG A 46 20.94 10.92 12.10
CA ARG A 46 21.18 11.92 13.16
C ARG A 46 22.32 12.90 12.82
N GLY A 47 23.26 12.49 11.97
CA GLY A 47 24.36 13.34 11.50
C GLY A 47 23.85 14.47 10.62
N ARG A 48 22.93 14.15 9.69
CA ARG A 48 22.32 15.13 8.76
C ARG A 48 21.13 15.88 9.34
N CYS A 49 20.49 15.35 10.39
CA CYS A 49 19.31 15.98 11.00
C CYS A 49 19.69 17.28 11.72
N ILE A 50 19.08 18.41 11.34
CA ILE A 50 19.30 19.72 12.00
C ILE A 50 18.28 20.03 13.11
N GLY A 51 17.34 19.12 13.39
CA GLY A 51 16.39 19.28 14.49
C GLY A 51 15.30 20.34 14.27
N CYS A 52 15.03 20.73 13.02
CA CYS A 52 14.08 21.80 12.67
C CYS A 52 12.59 21.46 12.92
N ALA A 53 12.27 20.20 13.26
CA ALA A 53 10.91 19.71 13.49
C ALA A 53 9.96 19.67 12.28
N ALA A 54 10.38 20.10 11.09
CA ALA A 54 9.54 20.06 9.87
C ALA A 54 8.90 18.68 9.61
N CYS A 55 9.64 17.60 9.83
CA CYS A 55 9.14 16.23 9.68
C CYS A 55 8.02 15.86 10.68
N ALA A 56 8.09 16.38 11.91
CA ALA A 56 7.09 16.14 12.95
C ALA A 56 5.82 16.97 12.72
N GLU A 57 5.98 18.18 12.15
CA GLU A 57 4.87 19.06 11.80
C GLU A 57 4.15 18.60 10.52
N ALA A 58 4.89 18.03 9.56
CA ALA A 58 4.32 17.49 8.32
C ALA A 58 3.64 16.12 8.50
N CYS A 59 3.75 15.49 9.67
CA CYS A 59 3.17 14.17 9.89
C CYS A 59 1.67 14.32 10.19
N PRO A 60 0.77 13.75 9.36
CA PRO A 60 -0.66 13.78 9.64
C PRO A 60 -1.00 12.94 10.88
N GLU A 61 -0.19 11.91 11.14
CA GLU A 61 -0.30 11.04 12.31
C GLU A 61 0.38 11.72 13.51
N ALA A 62 -0.44 12.25 14.42
CA ALA A 62 0.06 12.94 15.60
C ALA A 62 0.90 12.00 16.49
N GLY A 63 2.11 12.44 16.86
CA GLY A 63 2.95 11.71 17.82
C GLY A 63 3.73 10.53 17.24
N VAL A 64 3.87 10.41 15.92
CA VAL A 64 4.81 9.45 15.30
C VAL A 64 6.25 9.93 15.43
N LEU A 65 6.51 11.20 15.08
CA LEU A 65 7.82 11.84 15.08
C LEU A 65 7.92 12.90 16.17
N GLY A 66 9.10 13.01 16.79
CA GLY A 66 9.37 13.98 17.84
C GLY A 66 10.81 14.47 17.85
N ILE A 67 11.08 15.51 18.64
CA ILE A 67 12.44 16.05 18.79
C ILE A 67 13.00 15.68 20.16
N ILE A 68 14.05 14.85 20.17
CA ILE A 68 14.75 14.41 21.38
C ILE A 68 16.22 14.78 21.24
N GLY A 69 16.77 15.48 22.24
CA GLY A 69 18.17 15.94 22.19
C GLY A 69 18.48 16.86 21.00
N GLY A 70 17.47 17.56 20.45
CA GLY A 70 17.63 18.40 19.27
C GLY A 70 17.72 17.63 17.95
N LYS A 71 17.39 16.34 17.93
CA LYS A 71 17.32 15.52 16.71
C LYS A 71 15.93 14.92 16.58
N ALA A 72 15.50 14.67 15.35
CA ALA A 72 14.27 13.96 15.09
C ALA A 72 14.42 12.48 15.46
N GLU A 73 13.39 11.89 16.05
CA GLU A 73 13.30 10.48 16.40
C GLU A 73 11.87 9.97 16.16
N LEU A 74 11.73 8.68 15.84
CA LEU A 74 10.44 7.98 15.94
C LEU A 74 10.11 7.80 17.42
N ILE A 75 9.04 8.44 17.87
CA ILE A 75 8.56 8.38 19.25
C ILE A 75 7.30 7.52 19.39
N GLY A 76 6.53 7.35 18.31
CA GLY A 76 5.37 6.46 18.23
C GLY A 76 5.39 5.63 16.94
N PRO A 77 6.31 4.66 16.81
CA PRO A 77 6.53 3.93 15.55
C PRO A 77 5.30 3.22 15.00
N THR A 78 4.46 2.64 15.87
CA THR A 78 3.27 1.86 15.48
C THR A 78 2.14 2.70 14.91
N HIS A 79 2.15 4.02 15.12
CA HIS A 79 1.18 4.93 14.51
C HIS A 79 1.64 5.41 13.12
N CYS A 80 2.83 5.00 12.67
CA CYS A 80 3.30 5.33 11.34
C CYS A 80 2.58 4.49 10.30
N ILE A 81 1.85 5.14 9.39
CA ILE A 81 1.17 4.46 8.27
C ILE A 81 1.87 4.65 6.92
N GLY A 82 3.11 5.17 6.93
CA GLY A 82 3.97 5.12 5.76
C GLY A 82 3.69 6.12 4.63
N HIS A 83 2.98 7.22 4.87
CA HIS A 83 2.70 8.23 3.82
C HIS A 83 3.94 8.95 3.24
N GLY A 84 5.07 8.96 3.95
CA GLY A 84 6.31 9.58 3.47
C GLY A 84 6.40 11.12 3.55
N ALA A 85 5.40 11.82 4.07
CA ALA A 85 5.38 13.29 4.19
C ALA A 85 6.61 13.86 4.93
N CYS A 86 7.09 13.15 5.95
CA CYS A 86 8.28 13.52 6.72
C CYS A 86 9.55 13.60 5.87
N ALA A 87 9.75 12.66 4.93
CA ALA A 87 10.91 12.63 4.05
C ALA A 87 10.89 13.82 3.10
N LYS A 88 9.73 14.11 2.50
CA LYS A 88 9.52 15.27 1.63
C LYS A 88 9.73 16.60 2.35
N ALA A 89 9.32 16.69 3.62
CA ALA A 89 9.47 17.89 4.43
C ALA A 89 10.90 18.10 4.99
N CYS A 90 11.79 17.11 4.86
CA CYS A 90 13.14 17.19 5.43
C CYS A 90 14.05 18.06 4.55
N PRO A 91 14.48 19.26 4.99
CA PRO A 91 15.27 20.15 4.15
C PRO A 91 16.71 19.65 3.93
N THR A 92 17.21 18.77 4.80
CA THR A 92 18.57 18.23 4.74
C THR A 92 18.64 16.82 4.16
N GLY A 93 17.52 16.25 3.72
CA GLY A 93 17.47 14.88 3.21
C GLY A 93 17.93 13.84 4.24
N ALA A 94 17.74 14.12 5.53
CA ALA A 94 18.17 13.25 6.64
C ALA A 94 17.24 12.03 6.87
N ILE A 95 16.22 11.85 6.04
CA ILE A 95 15.19 10.83 6.23
C ILE A 95 15.15 9.92 5.00
N THR A 96 15.30 8.62 5.23
CA THR A 96 15.12 7.57 4.22
C THR A 96 13.89 6.76 4.59
N LEU A 97 12.99 6.50 3.64
CA LEU A 97 11.87 5.61 3.86
C LEU A 97 12.31 4.18 3.59
N VAL A 98 12.10 3.30 4.57
CA VAL A 98 12.41 1.87 4.47
C VAL A 98 11.16 1.05 4.78
N PHE A 99 11.10 -0.17 4.27
CA PHE A 99 9.95 -1.05 4.42
C PHE A 99 10.25 -2.17 5.43
N GLY A 100 9.43 -2.27 6.48
CA GLY A 100 9.60 -3.26 7.54
C GLY A 100 10.89 -3.07 8.36
N THR A 101 11.07 -3.88 9.41
CA THR A 101 12.31 -3.89 10.20
C THR A 101 12.96 -5.26 10.15
N ALA A 102 14.26 -5.34 10.44
CA ALA A 102 14.96 -6.64 10.54
C ALA A 102 14.38 -7.56 11.62
N GLU A 103 13.69 -6.98 12.61
CA GLU A 103 13.15 -7.67 13.79
C GLU A 103 11.65 -7.96 13.68
N ARG A 104 10.95 -7.32 12.73
CA ARG A 104 9.53 -7.51 12.46
C ARG A 104 9.26 -7.31 10.98
N GLY A 105 9.06 -8.44 10.31
CA GLY A 105 8.46 -8.48 8.97
C GLY A 105 6.98 -8.07 9.03
N VAL A 106 6.39 -7.87 7.87
CA VAL A 106 4.94 -7.73 7.75
C VAL A 106 4.33 -9.11 7.92
N ASP A 107 3.37 -9.26 8.82
CA ASP A 107 2.57 -10.49 8.92
C ASP A 107 1.75 -10.62 7.64
N ILE A 108 2.19 -11.51 6.75
CA ILE A 108 1.46 -11.88 5.54
C ILE A 108 0.70 -13.18 5.81
N PRO A 109 -0.55 -13.31 5.35
CA PRO A 109 -1.29 -14.56 5.46
C PRO A 109 -0.55 -15.68 4.72
N HIS A 110 -0.68 -16.89 5.22
CA HIS A 110 -0.14 -18.06 4.52
C HIS A 110 -1.06 -18.39 3.35
N VAL A 111 -0.53 -18.31 2.13
CA VAL A 111 -1.27 -18.61 0.90
C VAL A 111 -0.85 -19.98 0.38
N GLY A 112 -1.82 -20.89 0.27
CA GLY A 112 -1.62 -22.23 -0.28
C GLY A 112 -1.45 -22.23 -1.81
N PRO A 113 -1.10 -23.39 -2.41
CA PRO A 113 -0.97 -23.53 -3.86
C PRO A 113 -2.26 -23.26 -4.65
N ASP A 114 -3.42 -23.37 -4.00
CA ASP A 114 -4.74 -23.05 -4.55
C ASP A 114 -5.16 -21.59 -4.33
N PHE A 115 -4.21 -20.74 -3.93
CA PHE A 115 -4.40 -19.32 -3.61
C PHE A 115 -5.32 -19.05 -2.41
N GLN A 116 -5.78 -20.08 -1.70
CA GLN A 116 -6.54 -19.91 -0.46
C GLN A 116 -5.59 -19.55 0.67
N THR A 117 -6.02 -18.62 1.52
CA THR A 117 -5.27 -18.26 2.72
C THR A 117 -5.50 -19.27 3.84
N ASN A 118 -4.85 -19.07 4.99
CA ASN A 118 -5.17 -19.78 6.22
C ASN A 118 -6.56 -19.42 6.80
N VAL A 119 -7.34 -18.56 6.13
CA VAL A 119 -8.76 -18.30 6.43
C VAL A 119 -9.61 -18.89 5.31
N GLU A 120 -10.52 -19.80 5.68
CA GLU A 120 -11.40 -20.48 4.74
C GLU A 120 -12.26 -19.48 3.97
N GLY A 121 -12.39 -19.68 2.66
CA GLY A 121 -13.15 -18.81 1.76
C GLY A 121 -12.42 -17.52 1.35
N ILE A 122 -11.28 -17.18 1.96
CA ILE A 122 -10.47 -16.02 1.58
C ILE A 122 -9.32 -16.46 0.68
N PHE A 123 -9.25 -15.87 -0.50
CA PHE A 123 -8.22 -16.12 -1.50
C PHE A 123 -7.42 -14.84 -1.74
N ILE A 124 -6.14 -14.99 -2.06
CA ILE A 124 -5.28 -13.86 -2.42
C ILE A 124 -4.67 -14.11 -3.79
N ALA A 125 -4.87 -13.15 -4.68
CA ALA A 125 -4.24 -13.09 -5.98
C ALA A 125 -3.46 -11.77 -6.12
N GLY A 126 -2.23 -11.84 -6.62
CA GLY A 126 -1.32 -10.71 -6.71
C GLY A 126 -0.07 -10.88 -5.84
N GLU A 127 0.96 -10.10 -6.16
CA GLU A 127 2.27 -10.19 -5.51
C GLU A 127 2.25 -9.46 -4.15
N LEU A 128 2.01 -10.22 -3.07
CA LEU A 128 2.01 -9.71 -1.69
C LEU A 128 3.33 -9.08 -1.26
N GLY A 129 4.46 -9.53 -1.83
CA GLY A 129 5.79 -9.01 -1.52
C GLY A 129 6.14 -7.69 -2.22
N GLY A 130 5.24 -7.14 -3.04
CA GLY A 130 5.45 -5.86 -3.71
C GLY A 130 6.48 -5.87 -4.86
N MET A 131 6.99 -7.05 -5.25
CA MET A 131 7.95 -7.20 -6.37
C MET A 131 7.31 -7.04 -7.77
N GLY A 132 5.98 -6.89 -7.82
CA GLY A 132 5.22 -6.20 -8.88
C GLY A 132 5.55 -6.56 -10.33
N LEU A 133 5.05 -7.70 -10.82
CA LEU A 133 4.97 -8.00 -12.25
C LEU A 133 3.51 -8.13 -12.69
N ILE A 134 3.11 -7.33 -13.69
CA ILE A 134 1.74 -7.34 -14.24
C ILE A 134 1.36 -8.74 -14.74
N ARG A 135 2.26 -9.45 -15.43
CA ARG A 135 2.06 -10.85 -15.83
C ARG A 135 1.71 -11.77 -14.66
N ASN A 136 2.47 -11.69 -13.57
CA ASN A 136 2.23 -12.55 -12.41
C ASN A 136 0.89 -12.22 -11.77
N ALA A 137 0.55 -10.94 -11.65
CA ALA A 137 -0.75 -10.52 -11.14
C ALA A 137 -1.89 -11.09 -11.98
N ILE A 138 -1.81 -10.98 -13.32
CA ILE A 138 -2.80 -11.55 -14.24
C ILE A 138 -2.92 -13.07 -14.03
N GLU A 139 -1.79 -13.78 -14.04
CA GLU A 139 -1.78 -15.24 -13.95
C GLU A 139 -2.33 -15.74 -12.60
N GLN A 140 -1.94 -15.10 -11.50
CA GLN A 140 -2.45 -15.43 -10.17
C GLN A 140 -3.95 -15.14 -10.04
N GLY A 141 -4.44 -14.04 -10.63
CA GLY A 141 -5.88 -13.74 -10.68
C GLY A 141 -6.67 -14.85 -11.37
N ARG A 142 -6.17 -15.33 -12.51
CA ARG A 142 -6.76 -16.43 -13.26
C ARG A 142 -6.76 -17.74 -12.46
N LEU A 143 -5.60 -18.12 -11.91
CA LEU A 143 -5.43 -19.37 -11.16
C LEU A 143 -6.22 -19.41 -9.85
N ALA A 144 -6.35 -18.28 -9.16
CA ALA A 144 -7.19 -18.18 -7.96
C ALA A 144 -8.65 -18.49 -8.32
N VAL A 145 -9.16 -17.93 -9.43
CA VAL A 145 -10.53 -18.22 -9.89
C VAL A 145 -10.71 -19.66 -10.37
N ASP A 146 -9.69 -20.28 -10.98
CA ASP A 146 -9.70 -21.72 -11.28
C ASP A 146 -9.94 -22.57 -10.04
N SER A 147 -9.33 -22.19 -8.91
CA SER A 147 -9.48 -22.88 -7.63
C SER A 147 -10.85 -22.61 -7.00
N ILE A 148 -11.33 -21.37 -7.05
CA ILE A 148 -12.64 -20.96 -6.51
C ILE A 148 -13.79 -21.61 -7.30
N ALA A 149 -13.65 -21.77 -8.62
CA ALA A 149 -14.68 -22.35 -9.46
C ALA A 149 -15.00 -23.82 -9.14
N GLN A 150 -14.16 -24.50 -8.37
CA GLN A 150 -14.40 -25.86 -7.85
C GLN A 150 -15.29 -25.87 -6.60
N ARG A 151 -15.54 -24.69 -6.00
CA ARG A 151 -16.23 -24.50 -4.72
C ARG A 151 -17.50 -23.65 -4.86
N ARG A 152 -18.19 -23.74 -6.01
CA ARG A 152 -19.39 -22.95 -6.30
C ARG A 152 -20.46 -23.13 -5.23
N ALA A 153 -21.23 -22.08 -4.98
CA ALA A 153 -22.40 -22.22 -4.12
C ALA A 153 -23.41 -23.19 -4.76
N PRO A 154 -24.24 -23.87 -3.93
CA PRO A 154 -25.27 -24.77 -4.44
C PRO A 154 -26.20 -24.06 -5.42
N ALA A 155 -26.66 -24.82 -6.44
CA ALA A 155 -27.65 -24.33 -7.38
C ALA A 155 -28.91 -23.85 -6.64
N GLY A 156 -29.36 -22.62 -6.92
CA GLY A 156 -30.49 -21.97 -6.24
C GLY A 156 -30.14 -21.17 -4.98
N SER A 157 -28.86 -21.07 -4.61
CA SER A 157 -28.41 -20.13 -3.57
C SER A 157 -28.60 -18.67 -4.01
N GLU A 158 -29.01 -17.78 -3.12
CA GLU A 158 -29.03 -16.32 -3.38
C GLU A 158 -27.63 -15.69 -3.23
N LEU A 159 -26.65 -16.42 -2.69
CA LEU A 159 -25.30 -15.92 -2.46
C LEU A 159 -24.49 -15.84 -3.75
N LEU A 160 -23.61 -14.84 -3.86
CA LEU A 160 -22.58 -14.81 -4.92
C LEU A 160 -21.59 -15.97 -4.75
N ASP A 161 -21.06 -16.45 -5.87
CA ASP A 161 -19.98 -17.44 -5.90
C ASP A 161 -18.62 -16.81 -5.59
N LEU A 162 -18.45 -15.51 -5.88
CA LEU A 162 -17.19 -14.79 -5.72
C LEU A 162 -17.41 -13.28 -5.52
N VAL A 163 -16.67 -12.70 -4.58
CA VAL A 163 -16.50 -11.25 -4.45
C VAL A 163 -15.03 -10.91 -4.72
N ILE A 164 -14.78 -10.07 -5.71
CA ILE A 164 -13.43 -9.64 -6.10
C ILE A 164 -13.21 -8.23 -5.55
N VAL A 165 -12.20 -8.08 -4.69
CA VAL A 165 -11.87 -6.78 -4.09
C VAL A 165 -10.61 -6.22 -4.76
N GLY A 166 -10.79 -5.12 -5.49
CA GLY A 166 -9.77 -4.43 -6.28
C GLY A 166 -9.82 -4.83 -7.76
N ALA A 167 -9.68 -3.84 -8.65
CA ALA A 167 -9.64 -3.98 -10.10
C ALA A 167 -8.27 -3.59 -10.70
N GLY A 168 -7.19 -3.92 -9.99
CA GLY A 168 -5.84 -3.97 -10.55
C GLY A 168 -5.68 -5.13 -11.56
N PRO A 169 -4.48 -5.36 -12.12
CA PRO A 169 -4.27 -6.43 -13.11
C PRO A 169 -4.74 -7.83 -12.65
N ALA A 170 -4.54 -8.19 -11.38
CA ALA A 170 -5.01 -9.46 -10.82
C ALA A 170 -6.54 -9.52 -10.73
N GLY A 171 -7.17 -8.49 -10.16
CA GLY A 171 -8.62 -8.43 -10.00
C GLY A 171 -9.37 -8.33 -11.33
N PHE A 172 -8.81 -7.60 -12.31
CA PHE A 172 -9.36 -7.56 -13.66
C PHE A 172 -9.28 -8.93 -14.36
N ALA A 173 -8.13 -9.60 -14.28
CA ALA A 173 -7.98 -10.96 -14.80
C ALA A 173 -8.90 -11.97 -14.09
N ALA A 174 -9.07 -11.85 -12.77
CA ALA A 174 -10.02 -12.64 -12.00
C ALA A 174 -11.47 -12.39 -12.44
N SER A 175 -11.84 -11.14 -12.72
CA SER A 175 -13.19 -10.78 -13.20
C SER A 175 -13.47 -11.42 -14.56
N LEU A 176 -12.51 -11.38 -15.47
CA LEU A 176 -12.61 -12.05 -16.77
C LEU A 176 -12.68 -13.57 -16.63
N ALA A 177 -11.87 -14.18 -15.75
CA ALA A 177 -11.91 -15.61 -15.48
C ALA A 177 -13.26 -16.05 -14.87
N ALA A 178 -13.82 -15.22 -13.98
CA ALA A 178 -15.11 -15.48 -13.35
C ALA A 178 -16.24 -15.43 -14.38
N LEU A 179 -16.19 -14.44 -15.28
CA LEU A 179 -17.11 -14.32 -16.41
C LEU A 179 -17.01 -15.51 -17.36
N GLU A 180 -15.79 -15.93 -17.75
CA GLU A 180 -15.55 -17.08 -18.64
C GLU A 180 -16.14 -18.37 -18.07
N LYS A 181 -16.08 -18.53 -16.74
CA LYS A 181 -16.61 -19.70 -16.05
C LYS A 181 -18.10 -19.59 -15.69
N GLY A 182 -18.75 -18.46 -16.00
CA GLY A 182 -20.15 -18.22 -15.62
C GLY A 182 -20.37 -18.29 -14.11
N LEU A 183 -19.46 -17.72 -13.31
CA LEU A 183 -19.66 -17.53 -11.88
C LEU A 183 -20.61 -16.34 -11.64
N ARG A 184 -21.36 -16.36 -10.55
CA ARG A 184 -22.09 -15.17 -10.07
C ARG A 184 -21.14 -14.39 -9.20
N PHE A 185 -20.65 -13.27 -9.70
CA PHE A 185 -19.63 -12.50 -9.00
C PHE A 185 -19.92 -11.02 -9.03
N VAL A 186 -19.25 -10.30 -8.13
CA VAL A 186 -19.15 -8.84 -8.17
C VAL A 186 -17.69 -8.45 -8.03
N THR A 187 -17.27 -7.43 -8.76
CA THR A 187 -15.96 -6.80 -8.60
C THR A 187 -16.15 -5.40 -8.05
N VAL A 188 -15.55 -5.12 -6.91
CA VAL A 188 -15.58 -3.80 -6.26
C VAL A 188 -14.19 -3.18 -6.31
N GLU A 189 -14.11 -1.91 -6.67
CA GLU A 189 -12.89 -1.13 -6.76
C GLU A 189 -13.10 0.24 -6.12
N GLN A 190 -12.15 0.65 -5.29
CA GLN A 190 -12.23 1.90 -4.55
C GLN A 190 -12.20 3.12 -5.47
N GLU A 191 -11.41 3.06 -6.53
CA GLU A 191 -11.15 4.21 -7.39
C GLU A 191 -11.47 3.91 -8.85
N THR A 192 -10.56 3.28 -9.58
CA THR A 192 -10.69 3.09 -11.03
C THR A 192 -9.99 1.82 -11.51
N LEU A 193 -10.36 1.38 -12.71
CA LEU A 193 -9.74 0.24 -13.36
C LEU A 193 -8.22 0.43 -13.51
N GLY A 194 -7.48 -0.65 -13.22
CA GLY A 194 -6.01 -0.68 -13.26
C GLY A 194 -5.36 -0.52 -11.89
N GLY A 195 -6.11 -0.14 -10.86
CA GLY A 195 -5.64 -0.08 -9.46
C GLY A 195 -4.33 0.71 -9.32
N THR A 196 -3.30 0.08 -8.77
CA THR A 196 -1.97 0.70 -8.59
C THR A 196 -1.38 1.29 -9.88
N VAL A 197 -1.62 0.65 -11.04
CA VAL A 197 -1.08 1.12 -12.33
C VAL A 197 -1.68 2.48 -12.72
N ALA A 198 -2.97 2.71 -12.43
CA ALA A 198 -3.64 3.97 -12.72
C ALA A 198 -2.97 5.16 -12.01
N HIS A 199 -2.45 4.91 -10.80
CA HIS A 199 -1.85 5.89 -9.89
C HIS A 199 -0.35 6.13 -10.13
N TYR A 200 0.26 5.45 -11.08
CA TYR A 200 1.64 5.73 -11.45
C TYR A 200 1.81 7.16 -12.01
N PRO A 201 3.01 7.76 -11.87
CA PRO A 201 3.34 9.01 -12.56
C PRO A 201 3.07 8.92 -14.06
N ARG A 202 2.62 10.03 -14.65
CA ARG A 202 2.35 10.11 -16.10
C ARG A 202 3.60 9.75 -16.92
N GLY A 203 3.41 8.99 -18.00
CA GLY A 203 4.50 8.53 -18.86
C GLY A 203 5.45 7.54 -18.20
N LYS A 204 5.11 6.98 -17.02
CA LYS A 204 5.90 5.91 -16.42
C LYS A 204 5.91 4.71 -17.36
N ILE A 205 7.12 4.27 -17.70
CA ILE A 205 7.33 3.02 -18.41
C ILE A 205 7.02 1.87 -17.46
N VAL A 206 6.14 0.98 -17.92
CA VAL A 206 5.77 -0.26 -17.24
C VAL A 206 6.29 -1.42 -18.07
N MET A 207 6.97 -2.33 -17.40
CA MET A 207 7.48 -3.54 -18.00
C MET A 207 6.62 -4.71 -17.55
N THR A 208 6.32 -5.61 -18.48
CA THR A 208 5.69 -6.89 -18.18
C THR A 208 6.25 -7.94 -19.12
N ALA A 209 6.03 -9.21 -18.82
CA ALA A 209 6.15 -10.23 -19.84
C ALA A 209 4.77 -10.43 -20.49
N PRO A 210 4.71 -10.99 -21.72
CA PRO A 210 3.45 -11.34 -22.33
C PRO A 210 2.62 -12.24 -21.40
N ALA A 211 1.32 -11.98 -21.36
CA ALA A 211 0.36 -12.69 -20.51
C ALA A 211 -0.89 -13.04 -21.32
N VAL A 212 -1.72 -13.92 -20.79
CA VAL A 212 -3.01 -14.26 -21.40
C VAL A 212 -4.12 -13.79 -20.48
N LEU A 213 -5.02 -12.98 -21.02
CA LEU A 213 -6.24 -12.61 -20.33
C LEU A 213 -7.37 -13.55 -20.74
N PRO A 214 -8.16 -14.05 -19.77
CA PRO A 214 -9.37 -14.81 -20.08
C PRO A 214 -10.28 -13.99 -20.98
N ILE A 215 -10.97 -14.63 -21.93
CA ILE A 215 -11.86 -13.99 -22.94
C ILE A 215 -11.15 -13.10 -23.97
N VAL A 216 -10.13 -12.32 -23.57
CA VAL A 216 -9.51 -11.28 -24.40
C VAL A 216 -8.34 -11.82 -25.23
N GLY A 217 -7.57 -12.78 -24.71
CA GLY A 217 -6.43 -13.39 -25.38
C GLY A 217 -5.08 -12.80 -24.98
N GLU A 218 -4.10 -12.85 -25.88
CA GLU A 218 -2.72 -12.47 -25.59
C GLU A 218 -2.55 -10.97 -25.35
N VAL A 219 -1.76 -10.64 -24.33
CA VAL A 219 -1.26 -9.30 -24.00
C VAL A 219 0.21 -9.24 -24.41
N PRO A 220 0.57 -8.68 -25.58
CA PRO A 220 1.91 -8.83 -26.15
C PRO A 220 2.94 -7.83 -25.58
N PHE A 221 2.58 -7.07 -24.54
CA PHE A 221 3.46 -6.03 -24.01
C PHE A 221 4.72 -6.62 -23.37
N ARG A 222 5.86 -6.02 -23.69
CA ARG A 222 7.14 -6.23 -22.98
C ARG A 222 7.52 -4.97 -22.19
N GLU A 223 7.47 -3.85 -22.89
CA GLU A 223 7.66 -2.52 -22.35
C GLU A 223 6.58 -1.62 -22.97
N THR A 224 5.89 -0.83 -22.15
CA THR A 224 4.84 0.08 -22.60
C THR A 224 4.70 1.24 -21.61
N THR A 225 3.87 2.25 -21.91
CA THR A 225 3.54 3.32 -20.97
C THR A 225 2.36 2.92 -20.08
N LYS A 226 2.21 3.54 -18.91
CA LYS A 226 1.01 3.31 -18.09
C LYS A 226 -0.26 3.64 -18.89
N GLU A 227 -0.25 4.70 -19.68
CA GLU A 227 -1.42 5.18 -20.42
C GLU A 227 -1.87 4.15 -21.45
N THR A 228 -0.93 3.66 -22.28
CA THR A 228 -1.20 2.61 -23.26
C THR A 228 -1.70 1.32 -22.61
N LEU A 229 -1.14 0.97 -21.44
CA LEU A 229 -1.61 -0.21 -20.70
C LEU A 229 -3.04 -0.02 -20.16
N LEU A 230 -3.39 1.18 -19.66
CA LEU A 230 -4.74 1.49 -19.19
C LEU A 230 -5.75 1.52 -20.32
N GLU A 231 -5.41 2.10 -21.47
CA GLU A 231 -6.25 2.06 -22.68
C GLU A 231 -6.58 0.62 -23.07
N PHE A 232 -5.57 -0.26 -23.06
CA PHE A 232 -5.78 -1.68 -23.30
C PHE A 232 -6.75 -2.32 -22.28
N TRP A 233 -6.64 -1.97 -20.99
CA TRP A 233 -7.59 -2.47 -19.97
C TRP A 233 -9.03 -2.02 -20.22
N TYR A 234 -9.24 -0.75 -20.57
CA TYR A 234 -10.58 -0.23 -20.88
C TYR A 234 -11.17 -0.86 -22.15
N ASP A 235 -10.35 -1.09 -23.17
CA ASP A 235 -10.78 -1.76 -24.39
C ASP A 235 -11.12 -3.23 -24.13
N ALA A 236 -10.33 -3.91 -23.31
CA ALA A 236 -10.60 -5.27 -22.86
C ALA A 236 -11.92 -5.35 -22.06
N GLN A 237 -12.18 -4.39 -21.18
CA GLN A 237 -13.42 -4.30 -20.41
C GLN A 237 -14.63 -4.15 -21.34
N LYS A 238 -14.56 -3.20 -22.28
CA LYS A 238 -15.64 -2.96 -23.26
C LYS A 238 -15.93 -4.19 -24.13
N LYS A 239 -14.88 -4.89 -24.59
CA LYS A 239 -15.01 -6.08 -25.46
C LYS A 239 -15.58 -7.29 -24.73
N SER A 240 -15.18 -7.49 -23.47
CA SER A 240 -15.66 -8.62 -22.65
C SER A 240 -17.04 -8.37 -22.06
N GLY A 241 -17.45 -7.11 -21.89
CA GLY A 241 -18.68 -6.74 -21.19
C GLY A 241 -18.60 -6.96 -19.68
N VAL A 242 -17.39 -7.12 -19.12
CA VAL A 242 -17.22 -7.34 -17.68
C VAL A 242 -17.55 -6.07 -16.89
N GLU A 243 -18.46 -6.21 -15.92
CA GLU A 243 -18.87 -5.11 -15.04
C GLU A 243 -17.94 -5.00 -13.82
N ILE A 244 -17.57 -3.77 -13.47
CA ILE A 244 -16.70 -3.46 -12.34
C ILE A 244 -17.29 -2.25 -11.62
N ASN A 245 -17.62 -2.43 -10.34
CA ASN A 245 -18.20 -1.38 -9.51
C ASN A 245 -17.07 -0.52 -8.94
N THR A 246 -16.83 0.64 -9.56
CA THR A 246 -15.84 1.61 -9.09
C THR A 246 -16.45 2.63 -8.13
N GLY A 247 -15.66 3.11 -7.16
CA GLY A 247 -16.12 4.06 -6.14
C GLY A 247 -16.71 3.41 -4.89
N GLU A 248 -16.55 2.10 -4.73
CA GLU A 248 -17.03 1.32 -3.58
C GLU A 248 -15.96 1.33 -2.47
N ARG A 249 -16.32 1.76 -1.25
CA ARG A 249 -15.40 1.94 -0.11
C ARG A 249 -15.75 1.07 1.09
#